data_AF-A0A6I6GBC3-F1
#
_entry.id   AF-A0A6I6GBC3-F1
#
_cell.length_a   1.000
_cell.length_b   1.000
_cell.length_c   1.000
_cell.angle_alpha   90.00
_cell.angle_beta   90.00
_cell.angle_gamma   90.00
#
_symmetry.space_group_name_H-M   'P 1'
#
loop_
_entity.id
_entity.type
_entity.pdbx_description
1 polymer ?
#
loop_
_entity_poly.entity_id
_entity_poly.type
_entity_poly.pdbx_seq_one_letter_code
_entity_poly.pdbx_strand_id
1 'polypeptide(L)'
;MTYPKSINTPSPQTTQAVPTAAPQNNSQESNVLYWLKTQQPAFYNLFYEWNSIESMQIGLWHWFRAAIDNSHKPWQYNPSHLLYLHNHLQQLLHIAHQYWQQFGQQIPPATHNHDAEHWLANAETICKQFDGKIVFLSKDETREPMRFFHRLFQTRPLEKWKELLSNWLAYGLSSNSLLNSEAAAEMAADHELLRGLCEAGWLLWQQTQQQSKGCTVTQTETTHTDLPAASLHNYARQDDDLQALIHMIVASMPVDYIFLLGKFPLQPEALGYEYDLLVLTTPTQQRPAHELESLIQNRSEELSPVAATVMQTAQVAQWLQKGNWYLHHCCAIHKLCYNNTGNRLPYQPNPVPPNHNLMQQQFDNFLSKSTGFLTAATAQIEQQEWALAAFMLHQCLEAGLNALITPFLQQRIKTHSLHKLITLARHLMPGLSNMFPRYTAADVQQFQLLQKAYIHARYKNNFNITEQQCRNLWLQLHGLLHQLPTAFSIALQTHLPNTTHPHHQSA
;
A
#
# COMPACT_ATOMS: atom_id res chain seq x y z
N MET A 1 -53.78 -40.44 27.75
CA MET A 1 -54.08 -39.08 28.25
C MET A 1 -53.14 -38.79 29.41
N THR A 2 -52.28 -37.77 29.23
CA THR A 2 -51.75 -36.81 30.23
C THR A 2 -51.42 -37.24 31.67
N TYR A 3 -50.12 -37.06 32.01
CA TYR A 3 -49.50 -36.43 33.22
C TYR A 3 -50.44 -35.60 34.16
N PRO A 4 -50.06 -35.21 35.42
CA PRO A 4 -48.72 -34.73 35.86
C PRO A 4 -48.25 -34.91 37.36
N LYS A 5 -46.95 -34.56 37.61
CA LYS A 5 -46.25 -33.77 38.68
C LYS A 5 -46.71 -33.82 40.17
N SER A 6 -45.94 -33.56 41.24
CA SER A 6 -44.53 -33.27 41.63
C SER A 6 -44.51 -33.02 43.18
N ILE A 7 -43.49 -33.33 44.00
CA ILE A 7 -42.45 -32.43 44.63
C ILE A 7 -41.97 -33.11 45.93
N ASN A 8 -40.66 -33.11 46.25
CA ASN A 8 -40.10 -32.64 47.55
C ASN A 8 -38.55 -32.68 47.61
N THR A 9 -37.99 -31.66 48.26
CA THR A 9 -36.59 -31.37 48.69
C THR A 9 -36.07 -32.35 49.76
N PRO A 10 -34.75 -32.49 50.09
CA PRO A 10 -33.84 -31.42 50.60
C PRO A 10 -32.30 -31.53 50.35
N SER A 11 -31.56 -30.48 50.74
CA SER A 11 -30.09 -30.40 50.95
C SER A 11 -29.79 -30.31 52.47
N PRO A 12 -28.54 -30.25 53.02
CA PRO A 12 -27.21 -30.16 52.39
C PRO A 12 -26.09 -31.00 53.05
N GLN A 13 -25.06 -31.45 52.31
CA GLN A 13 -23.69 -31.63 52.82
C GLN A 13 -22.64 -31.48 51.70
N THR A 14 -21.50 -30.95 52.12
CA THR A 14 -20.34 -30.37 51.42
C THR A 14 -19.59 -31.38 50.53
N THR A 15 -19.43 -31.08 49.24
CA THR A 15 -18.58 -31.85 48.30
C THR A 15 -17.41 -31.00 47.83
N GLN A 16 -16.20 -31.52 48.05
CA GLN A 16 -14.93 -30.98 47.54
C GLN A 16 -14.96 -30.95 46.01
N ALA A 17 -14.59 -29.79 45.45
CA ALA A 17 -14.48 -29.59 44.01
C ALA A 17 -13.22 -30.27 43.46
N VAL A 18 -13.44 -31.20 42.52
CA VAL A 18 -12.43 -31.75 41.63
C VAL A 18 -11.94 -30.64 40.68
N PRO A 19 -10.63 -30.41 40.52
CA PRO A 19 -10.14 -29.40 39.59
C PRO A 19 -10.40 -29.84 38.14
N THR A 20 -11.25 -29.06 37.47
CA THR A 20 -11.52 -29.13 36.04
C THR A 20 -10.24 -28.97 35.23
N ALA A 21 -9.92 -29.99 34.44
CA ALA A 21 -8.84 -29.98 33.45
C ALA A 21 -9.05 -28.85 32.43
N ALA A 22 -8.03 -28.01 32.27
CA ALA A 22 -7.93 -27.06 31.18
C ALA A 22 -7.78 -27.81 29.83
N PRO A 23 -8.32 -27.29 28.72
CA PRO A 23 -8.20 -27.92 27.42
C PRO A 23 -6.74 -27.84 26.93
N GLN A 24 -6.11 -29.01 26.80
CA GLN A 24 -4.81 -29.19 26.15
C GLN A 24 -4.98 -29.00 24.63
N ASN A 25 -4.78 -27.79 24.10
CA ASN A 25 -4.65 -27.59 22.64
C ASN A 25 -3.63 -26.51 22.22
N ASN A 26 -2.78 -26.02 23.14
CA ASN A 26 -1.85 -24.90 22.89
C ASN A 26 -0.44 -25.29 22.39
N SER A 27 -0.12 -26.57 22.18
CA SER A 27 1.27 -26.99 21.94
C SER A 27 1.74 -26.90 20.48
N GLN A 28 0.84 -27.08 19.48
CA GLN A 28 1.24 -27.13 18.07
C GLN A 28 1.31 -25.74 17.41
N GLU A 29 0.30 -24.87 17.59
CA GLU A 29 0.33 -23.50 17.05
C GLU A 29 1.51 -22.66 17.57
N SER A 30 1.88 -22.88 18.83
CA SER A 30 3.04 -22.24 19.46
C SER A 30 4.36 -22.70 18.84
N ASN A 31 4.48 -23.95 18.41
CA ASN A 31 5.67 -24.46 17.72
C ASN A 31 5.84 -23.88 16.31
N VAL A 32 4.74 -23.62 15.59
CA VAL A 32 4.77 -23.05 14.23
C VAL A 32 5.23 -21.61 14.25
N LEU A 33 4.60 -20.79 15.09
CA LEU A 33 4.91 -19.37 15.17
C LEU A 33 6.30 -19.17 15.76
N TYR A 34 6.72 -20.03 16.69
CA TYR A 34 8.10 -20.07 17.17
C TYR A 34 9.09 -20.47 16.07
N TRP A 35 8.78 -21.50 15.27
CA TRP A 35 9.62 -21.92 14.16
C TRP A 35 9.74 -20.83 13.09
N LEU A 36 8.63 -20.19 12.70
CA LEU A 36 8.65 -19.05 11.78
C LEU A 36 9.53 -17.92 12.34
N LYS A 37 9.35 -17.55 13.62
CA LYS A 37 10.12 -16.46 14.28
C LYS A 37 11.61 -16.74 14.35
N THR A 38 12.00 -17.99 14.61
CA THR A 38 13.39 -18.36 14.90
C THR A 38 14.17 -18.85 13.69
N GLN A 39 13.51 -19.56 12.77
CA GLN A 39 14.17 -20.23 11.64
C GLN A 39 13.87 -19.57 10.30
N GLN A 40 12.81 -18.75 10.17
CA GLN A 40 12.37 -18.17 8.90
C GLN A 40 12.11 -16.65 9.00
N PRO A 41 13.11 -15.82 9.35
CA PRO A 41 12.93 -14.38 9.49
C PRO A 41 12.47 -13.70 8.19
N ALA A 42 12.77 -14.30 7.03
CA ALA A 42 12.32 -13.81 5.73
C ALA A 42 10.78 -13.86 5.58
N PHE A 43 10.09 -14.76 6.27
CA PHE A 43 8.64 -14.92 6.19
C PHE A 43 7.87 -13.65 6.63
N TYR A 44 8.39 -12.93 7.61
CA TYR A 44 7.76 -11.71 8.14
C TYR A 44 7.74 -10.55 7.16
N ASN A 45 8.69 -10.54 6.22
CA ASN A 45 8.78 -9.52 5.18
C ASN A 45 7.94 -9.88 3.95
N LEU A 46 7.47 -11.13 3.82
CA LEU A 46 6.72 -11.58 2.64
C LEU A 46 5.41 -10.79 2.47
N PHE A 47 4.55 -10.80 3.47
CA PHE A 47 3.25 -10.12 3.35
C PHE A 47 3.31 -8.61 3.63
N TYR A 48 4.50 -8.09 3.94
CA TYR A 48 4.75 -6.69 4.29
C TYR A 48 4.77 -5.75 3.06
N GLU A 49 5.18 -6.27 1.91
CA GLU A 49 5.46 -5.49 0.69
C GLU A 49 4.26 -5.40 -0.29
N TRP A 50 3.19 -6.17 -0.06
CA TRP A 50 2.06 -6.25 -0.99
C TRP A 50 0.96 -5.20 -0.79
N ASN A 51 1.05 -4.34 0.23
CA ASN A 51 0.01 -3.41 0.70
C ASN A 51 -1.35 -4.06 1.06
N SER A 52 -1.70 -5.22 0.50
CA SER A 52 -2.91 -5.99 0.77
C SER A 52 -2.87 -7.39 0.09
N ILE A 53 -3.56 -8.39 0.65
CA ILE A 53 -3.66 -9.75 0.06
C ILE A 53 -4.37 -9.73 -1.30
N GLU A 54 -5.32 -8.81 -1.46
CA GLU A 54 -6.11 -8.58 -2.67
C GLU A 54 -5.21 -8.16 -3.83
N SER A 55 -4.22 -7.31 -3.58
CA SER A 55 -3.25 -6.87 -4.58
C SER A 55 -2.40 -8.04 -5.11
N MET A 56 -2.01 -8.94 -4.21
CA MET A 56 -1.27 -10.16 -4.56
C MET A 56 -2.13 -11.15 -5.35
N GLN A 57 -3.38 -11.36 -4.94
CA GLN A 57 -4.32 -12.22 -5.66
C GLN A 57 -4.64 -11.70 -7.07
N ILE A 58 -4.78 -10.37 -7.23
CA ILE A 58 -4.97 -9.72 -8.54
C ILE A 58 -3.72 -9.89 -9.41
N GLY A 59 -2.52 -9.70 -8.85
CA GLY A 59 -1.26 -9.91 -9.55
C GLY A 59 -1.11 -11.35 -10.04
N LEU A 60 -1.40 -12.33 -9.19
CA LEU A 60 -1.36 -13.75 -9.52
C LEU A 60 -2.38 -14.13 -10.59
N TRP A 61 -3.59 -13.59 -10.54
CA TRP A 61 -4.61 -13.83 -11.57
C TRP A 61 -4.21 -13.29 -12.94
N HIS A 62 -3.63 -12.08 -12.98
CA HIS A 62 -3.08 -11.55 -14.23
C HIS A 62 -1.94 -12.42 -14.77
N TRP A 63 -1.19 -13.10 -13.88
CA TRP A 63 -0.01 -13.89 -14.25
C TRP A 63 -0.44 -15.19 -14.88
N PHE A 64 -1.34 -15.88 -14.19
CA PHE A 64 -2.06 -17.01 -14.73
C PHE A 64 -2.67 -16.71 -16.11
N ARG A 65 -3.38 -15.58 -16.24
CA ARG A 65 -4.01 -15.19 -17.52
C ARG A 65 -2.99 -14.92 -18.63
N ALA A 66 -1.87 -14.27 -18.31
CA ALA A 66 -0.80 -14.01 -19.27
C ALA A 66 -0.04 -15.27 -19.71
N ALA A 67 0.02 -16.30 -18.86
CA ALA A 67 0.63 -17.58 -19.19
C ALA A 67 -0.26 -18.44 -20.11
N ILE A 68 -1.59 -18.28 -20.02
CA ILE A 68 -2.58 -19.05 -20.80
C ILE A 68 -2.95 -18.37 -22.12
N ASP A 69 -3.09 -17.05 -22.12
CA ASP A 69 -3.65 -16.30 -23.26
C ASP A 69 -2.57 -15.44 -23.94
N ASN A 70 -2.40 -15.64 -25.26
CA ASN A 70 -1.48 -14.85 -26.07
C ASN A 70 -1.90 -13.37 -26.23
N SER A 71 -3.16 -13.03 -25.93
CA SER A 71 -3.70 -11.67 -26.13
C SER A 71 -3.51 -10.73 -24.94
N HIS A 72 -3.10 -11.23 -23.75
CA HIS A 72 -3.09 -10.47 -22.50
C HIS A 72 -1.74 -10.55 -21.77
N LYS A 73 -0.74 -9.73 -22.17
CA LYS A 73 0.60 -9.69 -21.55
C LYS A 73 0.92 -8.31 -20.94
N PRO A 74 0.32 -7.95 -19.79
CA PRO A 74 0.45 -6.62 -19.19
C PRO A 74 1.89 -6.27 -18.78
N TRP A 75 2.77 -7.26 -18.61
CA TRP A 75 4.16 -7.08 -18.17
C TRP A 75 5.21 -7.25 -19.28
N GLN A 76 4.79 -7.40 -20.54
CA GLN A 76 5.72 -7.55 -21.68
C GLN A 76 6.71 -6.38 -21.77
N TYR A 77 6.31 -5.18 -21.32
CA TYR A 77 7.12 -3.95 -21.36
C TYR A 77 7.65 -3.50 -19.98
N ASN A 78 7.23 -4.16 -18.89
CA ASN A 78 7.73 -3.92 -17.54
C ASN A 78 7.63 -5.21 -16.69
N PRO A 79 8.65 -6.09 -16.74
CA PRO A 79 8.61 -7.40 -16.08
C PRO A 79 8.81 -7.33 -14.56
N SER A 80 9.11 -6.15 -14.00
CA SER A 80 9.54 -5.98 -12.61
C SER A 80 8.54 -6.53 -11.61
N HIS A 81 7.25 -6.24 -11.78
CA HIS A 81 6.18 -6.76 -10.92
C HIS A 81 6.01 -8.28 -11.03
N LEU A 82 6.21 -8.84 -12.24
CA LEU A 82 6.09 -10.26 -12.49
C LEU A 82 7.25 -11.05 -11.89
N LEU A 83 8.48 -10.54 -12.05
CA LEU A 83 9.69 -11.12 -11.44
C LEU A 83 9.61 -11.06 -9.91
N TYR A 84 9.12 -9.95 -9.38
CA TYR A 84 8.89 -9.79 -7.96
C TYR A 84 7.88 -10.84 -7.43
N LEU A 85 6.71 -10.97 -8.06
CA LEU A 85 5.69 -11.96 -7.69
C LEU A 85 6.19 -13.41 -7.82
N HIS A 86 6.96 -13.72 -8.87
CA HIS A 86 7.58 -15.03 -9.05
C HIS A 86 8.53 -15.37 -7.89
N ASN A 87 9.45 -14.47 -7.56
CA ASN A 87 10.41 -14.67 -6.48
C ASN A 87 9.70 -14.83 -5.13
N HIS A 88 8.63 -14.06 -4.93
CA HIS A 88 7.79 -14.11 -3.74
C HIS A 88 7.13 -15.48 -3.52
N LEU A 89 6.46 -15.98 -4.56
CA LEU A 89 5.80 -17.27 -4.51
C LEU A 89 6.79 -18.43 -4.36
N GLN A 90 7.99 -18.32 -4.96
CA GLN A 90 9.05 -19.31 -4.74
C GLN A 90 9.53 -19.34 -3.28
N GLN A 91 9.69 -18.18 -2.64
CA GLN A 91 10.06 -18.11 -1.23
C GLN A 91 8.96 -18.68 -0.32
N LEU A 92 7.70 -18.34 -0.59
CA LEU A 92 6.56 -18.86 0.18
C LEU A 92 6.41 -20.38 0.05
N LEU A 93 6.57 -20.92 -1.16
CA LEU A 93 6.61 -22.36 -1.41
C LEU A 93 7.77 -23.05 -0.68
N HIS A 94 8.94 -22.43 -0.66
CA HIS A 94 10.11 -22.98 0.02
C HIS A 94 9.88 -23.09 1.54
N ILE A 95 9.36 -22.03 2.16
CA ILE A 95 9.05 -22.00 3.59
C ILE A 95 7.93 -23.00 3.92
N ALA A 96 6.87 -23.04 3.12
CA ALA A 96 5.79 -23.99 3.27
C ALA A 96 6.30 -25.44 3.19
N HIS A 97 7.23 -25.74 2.26
CA HIS A 97 7.82 -27.06 2.12
C HIS A 97 8.74 -27.43 3.30
N GLN A 98 9.57 -26.49 3.78
CA GLN A 98 10.43 -26.73 4.94
C GLN A 98 9.60 -27.04 6.20
N TYR A 99 8.50 -26.30 6.38
CA TYR A 99 7.56 -26.59 7.45
C TYR A 99 6.92 -27.98 7.28
N TRP A 100 6.46 -28.29 6.07
CA TRP A 100 5.84 -29.59 5.79
C TRP A 100 6.81 -30.77 5.99
N GLN A 101 8.09 -30.65 5.62
CA GLN A 101 9.10 -31.67 5.88
C GLN A 101 9.35 -31.88 7.38
N GLN A 102 9.32 -30.80 8.16
CA GLN A 102 9.67 -30.83 9.57
C GLN A 102 8.50 -31.26 10.48
N PHE A 103 7.26 -30.91 10.11
CA PHE A 103 6.08 -31.10 10.98
C PHE A 103 4.90 -31.79 10.27
N GLY A 104 4.94 -31.96 8.95
CA GLY A 104 3.80 -32.41 8.14
C GLY A 104 3.38 -33.87 8.33
N GLN A 105 4.25 -34.73 8.89
CA GLN A 105 3.90 -36.13 9.18
C GLN A 105 3.05 -36.32 10.44
N GLN A 106 2.83 -35.27 11.24
CA GLN A 106 2.10 -35.33 12.51
C GLN A 106 0.67 -34.74 12.45
N ILE A 107 0.27 -34.19 11.30
CA ILE A 107 -0.99 -33.46 11.13
C ILE A 107 -1.93 -34.30 10.25
N PRO A 108 -3.11 -34.73 10.73
CA PRO A 108 -4.05 -35.47 9.90
C PRO A 108 -4.59 -34.59 8.76
N PRO A 109 -4.84 -35.15 7.56
CA PRO A 109 -5.43 -34.40 6.45
C PRO A 109 -6.80 -33.85 6.83
N ALA A 110 -7.13 -32.64 6.34
CA ALA A 110 -8.42 -32.02 6.60
C ALA A 110 -9.56 -32.91 6.08
N THR A 111 -10.58 -33.12 6.91
CA THR A 111 -11.80 -33.84 6.50
C THR A 111 -12.59 -32.98 5.52
N HIS A 112 -12.39 -33.20 4.23
CA HIS A 112 -13.28 -32.69 3.21
C HIS A 112 -14.60 -33.47 3.26
N ASN A 113 -15.56 -33.03 4.09
CA ASN A 113 -16.94 -33.49 3.98
C ASN A 113 -17.39 -33.26 2.53
N HIS A 114 -17.71 -34.36 1.83
CA HIS A 114 -18.05 -34.39 0.40
C HIS A 114 -19.42 -33.77 0.07
N ASP A 115 -20.09 -33.15 1.04
CA ASP A 115 -21.37 -32.49 0.84
C ASP A 115 -21.14 -31.07 0.33
N ALA A 116 -21.36 -30.85 -0.98
CA ALA A 116 -21.20 -29.56 -1.64
C ALA A 116 -22.00 -28.43 -0.95
N GLU A 117 -23.16 -28.73 -0.38
CA GLU A 117 -23.97 -27.79 0.40
C GLU A 117 -23.27 -27.33 1.69
N HIS A 118 -22.61 -28.27 2.40
CA HIS A 118 -21.87 -27.95 3.61
C HIS A 118 -20.58 -27.17 3.30
N TRP A 119 -19.94 -27.43 2.15
CA TRP A 119 -18.81 -26.64 1.68
C TRP A 119 -19.22 -25.20 1.30
N LEU A 120 -20.31 -25.03 0.54
CA LEU A 120 -20.84 -23.70 0.15
C LEU A 120 -21.27 -22.89 1.38
N ALA A 121 -21.96 -23.50 2.34
CA ALA A 121 -22.36 -22.83 3.58
C ALA A 121 -21.15 -22.36 4.41
N ASN A 122 -20.08 -23.16 4.45
CA ASN A 122 -18.84 -22.77 5.12
C ASN A 122 -18.08 -21.69 4.33
N ALA A 123 -18.06 -21.75 3.00
CA ALA A 123 -17.43 -20.75 2.14
C ALA A 123 -18.09 -19.37 2.27
N GLU A 124 -19.43 -19.30 2.31
CA GLU A 124 -20.14 -18.03 2.57
C GLU A 124 -19.84 -17.46 3.95
N THR A 125 -19.74 -18.33 4.97
CA THR A 125 -19.44 -17.91 6.34
C THR A 125 -18.02 -17.37 6.46
N ILE A 126 -17.04 -18.03 5.84
CA ILE A 126 -15.63 -17.61 5.80
C ILE A 126 -15.50 -16.30 5.00
N CYS A 127 -16.16 -16.21 3.84
CA CYS A 127 -16.16 -15.01 3.01
C CYS A 127 -16.71 -13.81 3.79
N LYS A 128 -17.80 -13.97 4.55
CA LYS A 128 -18.32 -12.90 5.43
C LYS A 128 -17.39 -12.58 6.61
N GLN A 129 -16.77 -13.59 7.21
CA GLN A 129 -15.88 -13.42 8.37
C GLN A 129 -14.61 -12.62 8.03
N PHE A 130 -14.07 -12.82 6.83
CA PHE A 130 -12.82 -12.20 6.39
C PHE A 130 -13.03 -11.14 5.29
N ASP A 131 -14.25 -10.60 5.15
CA ASP A 131 -14.60 -9.56 4.16
C ASP A 131 -14.18 -9.91 2.71
N GLY A 132 -14.33 -11.18 2.32
CA GLY A 132 -14.01 -11.69 0.99
C GLY A 132 -12.53 -11.94 0.71
N LYS A 133 -11.64 -11.74 1.69
CA LYS A 133 -10.18 -11.87 1.52
C LYS A 133 -9.68 -13.32 1.47
N ILE A 134 -10.48 -14.24 2.02
CA ILE A 134 -10.18 -15.68 2.07
C ILE A 134 -11.29 -16.44 1.37
N VAL A 135 -10.92 -17.21 0.35
CA VAL A 135 -11.87 -17.89 -0.54
C VAL A 135 -11.51 -19.37 -0.73
N PHE A 136 -10.23 -19.74 -0.74
CA PHE A 136 -9.76 -21.07 -1.13
C PHE A 136 -9.39 -21.97 0.07
N LEU A 137 -9.36 -21.43 1.29
CA LEU A 137 -9.16 -22.21 2.51
C LEU A 137 -10.48 -22.78 3.06
N SER A 138 -10.46 -24.04 3.46
CA SER A 138 -11.54 -24.68 4.22
C SER A 138 -11.57 -24.17 5.67
N LYS A 139 -12.67 -24.43 6.39
CA LYS A 139 -12.85 -23.99 7.79
C LYS A 139 -11.78 -24.50 8.75
N ASP A 140 -11.24 -25.69 8.49
CA ASP A 140 -10.16 -26.24 9.29
C ASP A 140 -8.81 -25.64 8.90
N GLU A 141 -8.63 -25.29 7.62
CA GLU A 141 -7.44 -24.59 7.12
C GLU A 141 -7.44 -23.10 7.49
N THR A 142 -8.59 -22.46 7.72
CA THR A 142 -8.60 -21.08 8.24
C THR A 142 -8.26 -21.01 9.71
N ARG A 143 -8.55 -22.09 10.47
CA ARG A 143 -8.15 -22.23 11.87
C ARG A 143 -6.67 -22.63 11.97
N GLU A 144 -6.26 -23.61 11.18
CA GLU A 144 -4.88 -24.10 11.11
C GLU A 144 -4.36 -24.01 9.66
N PRO A 145 -3.82 -22.84 9.25
CA PRO A 145 -3.34 -22.60 7.88
C PRO A 145 -2.32 -23.61 7.37
N MET A 146 -1.58 -24.25 8.27
CA MET A 146 -0.58 -25.25 7.93
C MET A 146 -1.17 -26.52 7.33
N ARG A 147 -2.45 -26.83 7.60
CA ARG A 147 -3.15 -27.96 6.96
C ARG A 147 -3.22 -27.78 5.44
N PHE A 148 -3.26 -26.52 4.98
CA PHE A 148 -3.24 -26.22 3.55
C PHE A 148 -1.93 -26.65 2.88
N PHE A 149 -0.78 -26.52 3.55
CA PHE A 149 0.50 -26.93 2.98
C PHE A 149 0.56 -28.43 2.70
N HIS A 150 -0.10 -29.23 3.53
CA HIS A 150 -0.26 -30.65 3.27
C HIS A 150 -1.06 -30.90 1.98
N ARG A 151 -2.21 -30.23 1.79
CA ARG A 151 -2.99 -30.30 0.56
C ARG A 151 -2.18 -29.87 -0.67
N LEU A 152 -1.41 -28.79 -0.54
CA LEU A 152 -0.59 -28.25 -1.62
C LEU A 152 0.50 -29.21 -2.09
N PHE A 153 1.24 -29.83 -1.17
CA PHE A 153 2.36 -30.73 -1.51
C PHE A 153 1.92 -32.19 -1.77
N GLN A 154 0.71 -32.58 -1.38
CA GLN A 154 0.09 -33.83 -1.83
C GLN A 154 -0.29 -33.77 -3.31
N THR A 155 -0.75 -32.63 -3.80
CA THR A 155 -1.09 -32.45 -5.22
C THR A 155 0.15 -32.46 -6.11
N ARG A 156 1.22 -31.78 -5.68
CA ARG A 156 2.43 -31.62 -6.50
C ARG A 156 3.67 -31.39 -5.62
N PRO A 157 4.81 -32.05 -5.89
CA PRO A 157 6.04 -31.84 -5.12
C PRO A 157 6.65 -30.45 -5.40
N LEU A 158 7.47 -29.94 -4.46
CA LEU A 158 8.08 -28.60 -4.55
C LEU A 158 8.78 -28.31 -5.88
N GLU A 159 9.55 -29.28 -6.40
CA GLU A 159 10.29 -29.08 -7.66
C GLU A 159 9.36 -28.90 -8.86
N LYS A 160 8.21 -29.56 -8.85
CA LYS A 160 7.18 -29.39 -9.88
C LYS A 160 6.44 -28.06 -9.74
N TRP A 161 6.26 -27.54 -8.52
CA TRP A 161 5.76 -26.18 -8.30
C TRP A 161 6.73 -25.10 -8.79
N LYS A 162 8.03 -25.25 -8.53
CA LYS A 162 9.05 -24.32 -9.03
C LYS A 162 9.12 -24.34 -10.56
N GLU A 163 9.09 -25.53 -11.16
CA GLU A 163 9.05 -25.72 -12.61
C GLU A 163 7.82 -25.03 -13.21
N LEU A 164 6.64 -25.19 -12.58
CA LEU A 164 5.42 -24.52 -12.99
C LEU A 164 5.55 -22.99 -12.95
N LEU A 165 6.05 -22.43 -11.84
CA LEU A 165 6.24 -20.97 -11.73
C LEU A 165 7.27 -20.45 -12.73
N SER A 166 8.36 -21.17 -12.96
CA SER A 166 9.37 -20.80 -13.98
C SER A 166 8.81 -20.87 -15.39
N ASN A 167 7.98 -21.87 -15.69
CA ASN A 167 7.27 -21.98 -16.95
C ASN A 167 6.29 -20.81 -17.10
N TRP A 168 5.46 -20.52 -16.10
CA TRP A 168 4.54 -19.38 -16.14
C TRP A 168 5.26 -18.04 -16.29
N LEU A 169 6.44 -17.87 -15.70
CA LEU A 169 7.28 -16.68 -15.89
C LEU A 169 7.75 -16.60 -17.35
N ALA A 170 8.24 -17.69 -17.91
CA ALA A 170 8.68 -17.76 -19.30
C ALA A 170 7.53 -17.49 -20.29
N TYR A 171 6.34 -18.06 -20.06
CA TYR A 171 5.17 -17.83 -20.91
C TYR A 171 4.58 -16.42 -20.73
N GLY A 172 4.56 -15.90 -19.51
CA GLY A 172 4.13 -14.52 -19.21
C GLY A 172 5.02 -13.44 -19.83
N LEU A 173 6.29 -13.77 -20.15
CA LEU A 173 7.27 -12.87 -20.76
C LEU A 173 7.54 -13.13 -22.26
N SER A 174 7.25 -14.33 -22.76
CA SER A 174 7.50 -14.72 -24.16
C SER A 174 6.32 -14.36 -25.08
N SER A 175 6.45 -14.58 -26.39
CA SER A 175 5.35 -14.45 -27.37
C SER A 175 4.47 -15.70 -27.49
N ASN A 176 4.83 -16.78 -26.79
CA ASN A 176 4.15 -18.08 -26.86
C ASN A 176 3.16 -18.23 -25.70
N SER A 177 2.18 -19.12 -25.86
CA SER A 177 1.20 -19.48 -24.82
C SER A 177 1.11 -21.00 -24.66
N LEU A 178 0.68 -21.44 -23.48
CA LEU A 178 0.35 -22.83 -23.15
C LEU A 178 -1.08 -23.17 -23.61
N LEU A 179 -1.40 -23.06 -24.91
CA LEU A 179 -2.73 -23.43 -25.42
C LEU A 179 -2.75 -24.88 -25.91
N ASN A 180 -3.00 -25.82 -24.99
CA ASN A 180 -3.64 -27.12 -25.27
C ASN A 180 -4.78 -27.31 -24.24
N SER A 181 -5.98 -27.70 -24.68
CA SER A 181 -7.20 -27.63 -23.85
C SER A 181 -7.19 -28.54 -22.60
N GLU A 182 -6.40 -29.61 -22.59
CA GLU A 182 -6.23 -30.49 -21.42
C GLU A 182 -5.37 -29.84 -20.32
N ALA A 183 -4.40 -28.98 -20.67
CA ALA A 183 -3.54 -28.30 -19.69
C ALA A 183 -4.24 -27.14 -18.98
N ALA A 184 -5.26 -26.54 -19.59
CA ALA A 184 -5.94 -25.35 -19.05
C ALA A 184 -6.71 -25.64 -17.75
N ALA A 185 -7.32 -26.82 -17.63
CA ALA A 185 -8.06 -27.23 -16.43
C ALA A 185 -7.09 -27.52 -15.26
N GLU A 186 -5.97 -28.19 -15.53
CA GLU A 186 -4.91 -28.41 -14.55
C GLU A 186 -4.28 -27.09 -14.09
N MET A 187 -4.03 -26.16 -15.01
CA MET A 187 -3.50 -24.85 -14.67
C MET A 187 -4.47 -24.02 -13.82
N ALA A 188 -5.79 -24.13 -14.04
CA ALA A 188 -6.78 -23.45 -13.22
C ALA A 188 -6.77 -23.99 -11.78
N ALA A 189 -6.69 -25.32 -11.60
CA ALA A 189 -6.52 -25.93 -10.29
C ALA A 189 -5.19 -25.52 -9.63
N ASP A 190 -4.10 -25.45 -10.40
CA ASP A 190 -2.80 -25.00 -9.90
C ASP A 190 -2.85 -23.52 -9.45
N HIS A 191 -3.57 -22.66 -10.18
CA HIS A 191 -3.80 -21.26 -9.79
C HIS A 191 -4.61 -21.13 -8.49
N GLU A 192 -5.65 -21.94 -8.32
CA GLU A 192 -6.45 -21.95 -7.08
C GLU A 192 -5.61 -22.38 -5.88
N LEU A 193 -4.75 -23.39 -6.04
CA LEU A 193 -3.83 -23.83 -5.00
C LEU A 193 -2.77 -22.77 -4.66
N LEU A 194 -2.25 -22.04 -5.66
CA LEU A 194 -1.35 -20.92 -5.40
C LEU A 194 -2.06 -19.76 -4.68
N ARG A 195 -3.34 -19.50 -4.96
CA ARG A 195 -4.14 -18.54 -4.18
C ARG A 195 -4.39 -19.01 -2.75
N GLY A 196 -4.69 -20.29 -2.55
CA GLY A 196 -4.79 -20.87 -1.21
C GLY A 196 -3.47 -20.76 -0.42
N LEU A 197 -2.33 -20.92 -1.08
CA LEU A 197 -1.01 -20.76 -0.46
C LEU A 197 -0.81 -19.33 0.06
N CYS A 198 -1.18 -18.35 -0.77
CA CYS A 198 -1.18 -16.93 -0.43
C CYS A 198 -2.09 -16.62 0.78
N GLU A 199 -3.30 -17.16 0.80
CA GLU A 199 -4.25 -17.00 1.90
C GLU A 199 -3.74 -17.63 3.21
N ALA A 200 -3.18 -18.84 3.13
CA ALA A 200 -2.62 -19.53 4.28
C ALA A 200 -1.41 -18.78 4.85
N GLY A 201 -0.51 -18.30 3.97
CA GLY A 201 0.63 -17.50 4.38
C GLY A 201 0.21 -16.18 5.04
N TRP A 202 -0.83 -15.52 4.51
CA TRP A 202 -1.35 -14.28 5.07
C TRP A 202 -2.00 -14.49 6.45
N LEU A 203 -2.77 -15.56 6.65
CA LEU A 203 -3.33 -15.89 7.96
C LEU A 203 -2.25 -16.14 9.00
N LEU A 204 -1.21 -16.89 8.66
CA LEU A 204 -0.07 -17.13 9.55
C LEU A 204 0.63 -15.82 9.90
N TRP A 205 0.82 -14.96 8.89
CA TRP A 205 1.37 -13.63 9.12
C TRP A 205 0.47 -12.82 10.06
N GLN A 206 -0.84 -12.79 9.87
CA GLN A 206 -1.79 -12.09 10.75
C GLN A 206 -1.73 -12.63 12.20
N GLN A 207 -1.65 -13.95 12.37
CA GLN A 207 -1.50 -14.59 13.69
C GLN A 207 -0.19 -14.17 14.38
N THR A 208 0.90 -14.00 13.62
CA THR A 208 2.16 -13.48 14.19
C THR A 208 2.05 -12.04 14.69
N GLN A 209 1.21 -11.21 14.06
CA GLN A 209 0.94 -9.82 14.47
C GLN A 209 -0.03 -9.73 15.66
N GLN A 210 -0.86 -10.75 15.89
CA GLN A 210 -1.79 -10.79 17.03
C GLN A 210 -1.12 -11.31 18.31
N GLN A 211 -0.17 -12.27 18.22
CA GLN A 211 0.59 -12.74 19.39
C GLN A 211 1.51 -11.67 20.00
N SER A 212 1.92 -10.65 19.24
CA SER A 212 2.62 -9.48 19.80
C SER A 212 1.68 -8.56 20.59
N LYS A 213 0.36 -8.64 20.41
CA LYS A 213 -0.65 -7.84 21.10
C LYS A 213 -1.28 -8.52 22.33
N GLY A 214 -1.01 -9.81 22.58
CA GLY A 214 -1.65 -10.63 23.63
C GLY A 214 -0.91 -10.77 24.97
N CYS A 215 0.26 -10.17 25.16
CA CYS A 215 0.95 -10.21 26.46
C CYS A 215 0.43 -9.07 27.35
N THR A 216 -0.41 -9.41 28.32
CA THR A 216 -0.85 -8.48 29.35
C THR A 216 0.36 -7.99 30.15
N VAL A 217 0.50 -6.68 30.22
CA VAL A 217 1.51 -5.94 30.97
C VAL A 217 1.43 -6.35 32.44
N THR A 218 2.29 -7.26 32.87
CA THR A 218 3.01 -7.03 34.13
C THR A 218 4.11 -6.04 33.79
N GLN A 219 4.05 -4.88 34.43
CA GLN A 219 5.09 -3.85 34.39
C GLN A 219 6.43 -4.50 34.79
N THR A 220 7.17 -4.95 33.79
CA THR A 220 8.62 -5.01 33.85
C THR A 220 9.07 -3.96 32.87
N GLU A 221 9.65 -2.90 33.41
CA GLU A 221 10.34 -1.81 32.73
C GLU A 221 11.08 -2.32 31.49
N THR A 222 10.40 -2.34 30.35
CA THR A 222 11.07 -2.33 29.06
C THR A 222 11.60 -0.93 28.94
N THR A 223 12.90 -0.78 29.17
CA THR A 223 13.68 0.38 28.77
C THR A 223 13.20 0.81 27.39
N HIS A 224 12.42 1.88 27.35
CA HIS A 224 12.33 2.73 26.18
C HIS A 224 13.77 2.94 25.74
N THR A 225 14.12 2.56 24.51
CA THR A 225 15.19 3.30 23.86
C THR A 225 14.65 4.70 23.66
N ASP A 226 14.74 5.50 24.73
CA ASP A 226 14.39 6.90 24.76
C ASP A 226 15.16 7.54 23.61
N LEU A 227 14.45 7.97 22.58
CA LEU A 227 15.02 8.91 21.63
C LEU A 227 15.49 10.10 22.46
N PRO A 228 16.75 10.55 22.32
CA PRO A 228 17.23 11.68 23.10
C PRO A 228 16.24 12.84 22.95
N ALA A 229 15.78 13.43 24.05
CA ALA A 229 14.82 14.55 24.02
C ALA A 229 15.31 15.74 23.15
N ALA A 230 16.61 15.79 22.87
CA ALA A 230 17.27 16.72 21.96
C ALA A 230 17.02 16.47 20.46
N SER A 231 16.54 15.29 20.06
CA SER A 231 16.35 14.91 18.66
C SER A 231 15.00 15.37 18.08
N LEU A 232 13.99 15.57 18.92
CA LEU A 232 12.67 16.10 18.54
C LEU A 232 12.68 17.64 18.52
N HIS A 233 12.11 18.24 17.48
CA HIS A 233 12.15 19.68 17.22
C HIS A 233 10.76 20.27 16.96
N ASN A 234 10.60 21.57 17.29
CA ASN A 234 9.43 22.40 16.97
C ASN A 234 8.07 21.78 17.37
N TYR A 235 7.07 21.90 16.49
CA TYR A 235 5.69 21.42 16.64
C TYR A 235 5.59 19.94 17.02
N ALA A 236 6.57 19.11 16.63
CA ALA A 236 6.58 17.70 17.02
C ALA A 236 6.64 17.51 18.54
N ARG A 237 7.21 18.45 19.32
CA ARG A 237 7.22 18.34 20.80
C ARG A 237 5.84 18.52 21.46
N GLN A 238 4.86 19.03 20.73
CA GLN A 238 3.55 19.41 21.26
C GLN A 238 2.40 18.60 20.64
N ASP A 239 2.71 17.69 19.72
CA ASP A 239 1.76 16.91 18.94
C ASP A 239 2.06 15.41 19.18
N ASP A 240 1.30 14.78 20.08
CA ASP A 240 1.54 13.40 20.53
C ASP A 240 1.43 12.39 19.38
N ASP A 241 0.49 12.60 18.45
CA ASP A 241 0.32 11.77 17.26
C ASP A 241 1.56 11.85 16.36
N LEU A 242 2.06 13.07 16.12
CA LEU A 242 3.28 13.27 15.34
C LEU A 242 4.51 12.67 16.02
N GLN A 243 4.62 12.71 17.36
CA GLN A 243 5.71 12.03 18.08
C GLN A 243 5.64 10.52 17.90
N ALA A 244 4.45 9.93 18.06
CA ALA A 244 4.25 8.50 17.87
C ALA A 244 4.63 8.07 16.43
N LEU A 245 4.25 8.88 15.43
CA LEU A 245 4.65 8.67 14.03
C LEU A 245 6.17 8.74 13.86
N ILE A 246 6.83 9.75 14.42
CA ILE A 246 8.29 9.89 14.33
C ILE A 246 9.00 8.70 14.98
N HIS A 247 8.57 8.30 16.18
CA HIS A 247 9.12 7.15 16.89
C HIS A 247 8.98 5.88 16.07
N MET A 248 7.79 5.65 15.49
CA MET A 248 7.54 4.53 14.59
C MET A 248 8.49 4.56 13.38
N ILE A 249 8.65 5.70 12.71
CA ILE A 249 9.49 5.82 11.51
C ILE A 249 10.96 5.54 11.85
N VAL A 250 11.49 6.16 12.90
CA VAL A 250 12.89 6.00 13.32
C VAL A 250 13.19 4.58 13.79
N ALA A 251 12.23 3.90 14.42
CA ALA A 251 12.38 2.49 14.79
C ALA A 251 12.33 1.55 13.57
N SER A 252 11.72 1.97 12.47
CA SER A 252 11.50 1.14 11.28
C SER A 252 12.63 1.22 10.25
N MET A 253 13.38 2.33 10.23
CA MET A 253 14.45 2.55 9.25
C MET A 253 15.48 3.56 9.77
N PRO A 254 16.73 3.52 9.28
CA PRO A 254 17.71 4.55 9.61
C PRO A 254 17.37 5.88 8.92
N VAL A 255 17.15 6.91 9.74
CA VAL A 255 16.73 8.25 9.32
C VAL A 255 17.69 9.30 9.85
N ASP A 256 18.06 10.25 8.98
CA ASP A 256 18.82 11.44 9.36
C ASP A 256 17.90 12.57 9.79
N TYR A 257 16.87 12.87 8.99
CA TYR A 257 15.95 13.98 9.22
C TYR A 257 14.50 13.61 8.91
N ILE A 258 13.56 14.20 9.65
CA ILE A 258 12.14 14.22 9.30
C ILE A 258 11.67 15.68 9.34
N PHE A 259 11.03 16.14 8.27
CA PHE A 259 10.41 17.45 8.18
C PHE A 259 8.89 17.31 7.99
N LEU A 260 8.11 18.12 8.70
CA LEU A 260 6.68 18.27 8.49
C LEU A 260 6.41 19.28 7.37
N LEU A 261 5.90 18.81 6.25
CA LEU A 261 5.54 19.64 5.10
C LEU A 261 4.13 20.22 5.25
N GLY A 262 3.23 19.49 5.90
CA GLY A 262 1.86 19.93 6.16
C GLY A 262 1.12 19.01 7.12
N LYS A 263 0.14 19.58 7.81
CA LYS A 263 -0.83 18.88 8.65
C LYS A 263 -2.22 19.24 8.15
N PHE A 264 -2.99 18.25 7.72
CA PHE A 264 -4.28 18.45 7.07
C PHE A 264 -5.37 17.75 7.87
N PRO A 265 -6.47 18.42 8.21
CA PRO A 265 -7.58 17.74 8.85
C PRO A 265 -8.15 16.70 7.88
N LEU A 266 -8.36 15.48 8.38
CA LEU A 266 -9.17 14.50 7.67
C LEU A 266 -10.61 15.00 7.60
N GLN A 267 -11.39 14.49 6.67
CA GLN A 267 -12.80 14.86 6.55
C GLN A 267 -13.67 13.61 6.61
N PRO A 268 -14.63 13.55 7.57
CA PRO A 268 -14.94 14.58 8.57
C PRO A 268 -13.79 14.82 9.58
N GLU A 269 -13.66 16.05 10.09
CA GLU A 269 -12.57 16.49 11.00
C GLU A 269 -12.41 15.63 12.25
N ALA A 270 -13.50 14.96 12.67
CA ALA A 270 -13.50 14.01 13.77
C ALA A 270 -12.58 12.79 13.55
N LEU A 271 -12.14 12.50 12.33
CA LEU A 271 -11.21 11.41 12.01
C LEU A 271 -9.74 11.74 12.31
N GLY A 272 -9.43 12.98 12.71
CA GLY A 272 -8.08 13.41 13.06
C GLY A 272 -7.37 14.12 11.90
N TYR A 273 -6.04 13.92 11.81
CA TYR A 273 -5.19 14.61 10.84
C TYR A 273 -4.39 13.66 9.97
N GLU A 274 -4.17 14.06 8.73
CA GLU A 274 -3.17 13.49 7.82
C GLU A 274 -1.89 14.33 7.88
N TYR A 275 -0.74 13.67 7.97
CA TYR A 275 0.57 14.32 8.05
C TYR A 275 1.38 14.10 6.77
N ASP A 276 1.89 15.19 6.20
CA ASP A 276 2.80 15.15 5.06
C ASP A 276 4.23 15.29 5.56
N LEU A 277 5.02 14.23 5.37
CA LEU A 277 6.38 14.16 5.90
C LEU A 277 7.41 14.02 4.78
N LEU A 278 8.50 14.79 4.87
CA LEU A 278 9.73 14.54 4.12
C LEU A 278 10.70 13.79 5.03
N VAL A 279 11.01 12.55 4.68
CA VAL A 279 11.91 11.67 5.44
C VAL A 279 13.22 11.53 4.68
N LEU A 280 14.31 12.00 5.30
CA LEU A 280 15.65 11.90 4.75
C LEU A 280 16.39 10.73 5.40
N THR A 281 16.75 9.75 4.58
CA THR A 281 17.38 8.51 5.02
C THR A 281 18.90 8.56 4.88
N THR A 282 19.56 7.80 5.75
CA THR A 282 21.02 7.63 5.74
C THR A 282 21.50 6.99 4.43
N PRO A 283 22.72 7.29 3.95
CA PRO A 283 23.30 6.63 2.77
C PRO A 283 23.44 5.10 2.89
N THR A 284 23.42 4.54 4.10
CA THR A 284 23.44 3.09 4.34
C THR A 284 22.13 2.41 3.98
N GLN A 285 21.04 3.16 3.81
CA GLN A 285 19.74 2.63 3.39
C GLN A 285 19.74 2.36 1.88
N GLN A 286 19.61 1.08 1.51
CA GLN A 286 19.65 0.60 0.12
C GLN A 286 18.26 0.34 -0.47
N ARG A 287 17.20 0.29 0.37
CA ARG A 287 15.83 0.10 -0.13
C ARG A 287 15.40 1.27 -1.01
N PRO A 288 14.68 1.02 -2.11
CA PRO A 288 14.17 2.09 -2.96
C PRO A 288 13.12 2.92 -2.21
N ALA A 289 13.04 4.22 -2.55
CA ALA A 289 12.19 5.17 -1.84
C ALA A 289 10.72 4.74 -1.77
N HIS A 290 10.17 4.14 -2.83
CA HIS A 290 8.76 3.72 -2.84
C HIS A 290 8.45 2.60 -1.83
N GLU A 291 9.38 1.67 -1.60
CA GLU A 291 9.21 0.64 -0.56
C GLU A 291 9.22 1.26 0.84
N LEU A 292 10.06 2.26 1.07
CA LEU A 292 10.13 2.98 2.34
C LEU A 292 8.88 3.85 2.56
N GLU A 293 8.37 4.49 1.51
CA GLU A 293 7.11 5.23 1.55
C GLU A 293 5.93 4.31 1.91
N SER A 294 5.82 3.15 1.25
CA SER A 294 4.80 2.14 1.59
C SER A 294 4.98 1.59 3.01
N LEU A 295 6.22 1.38 3.45
CA LEU A 295 6.52 0.95 4.82
C LEU A 295 5.99 1.94 5.87
N ILE A 296 6.16 3.25 5.64
CA ILE A 296 5.67 4.29 6.53
C ILE A 296 4.15 4.33 6.52
N GLN A 297 3.55 4.32 5.32
CA GLN A 297 2.10 4.38 5.15
C GLN A 297 1.39 3.20 5.84
N ASN A 298 1.93 1.98 5.70
CA ASN A 298 1.32 0.79 6.30
C ASN A 298 1.44 0.77 7.83
N ARG A 299 2.55 1.26 8.39
CA ARG A 299 2.71 1.33 9.86
C ARG A 299 1.98 2.50 10.51
N SER A 300 1.70 3.55 9.75
CA SER A 300 1.00 4.71 10.29
C SER A 300 -0.51 4.53 10.35
N GLU A 301 -1.08 3.49 9.72
CA GLU A 301 -2.53 3.26 9.63
C GLU A 301 -3.23 3.20 11.00
N GLU A 302 -2.58 2.59 12.00
CA GLU A 302 -3.12 2.51 13.38
C GLU A 302 -2.92 3.81 14.20
N LEU A 303 -2.11 4.75 13.71
CA LEU A 303 -1.79 6.01 14.40
C LEU A 303 -2.50 7.20 13.76
N SER A 304 -2.12 7.52 12.53
CA SER A 304 -2.66 8.61 11.72
C SER A 304 -2.18 8.45 10.28
N PRO A 305 -2.99 8.77 9.26
CA PRO A 305 -2.56 8.71 7.87
C PRO A 305 -1.32 9.59 7.60
N VAL A 306 -0.31 9.00 6.96
CA VAL A 306 0.92 9.70 6.58
C VAL A 306 1.12 9.61 5.09
N ALA A 307 1.34 10.76 4.45
CA ALA A 307 1.87 10.82 3.10
C ALA A 307 3.36 11.18 3.17
N ALA A 308 4.21 10.16 3.07
CA ALA A 308 5.66 10.33 3.15
C ALA A 308 6.28 10.53 1.76
N THR A 309 7.21 11.46 1.66
CA THR A 309 8.20 11.53 0.57
C THR A 309 9.54 11.11 1.14
N VAL A 310 10.12 10.01 0.64
CA VAL A 310 11.40 9.49 1.14
C VAL A 310 12.52 9.81 0.16
N MET A 311 13.61 10.38 0.66
CA MET A 311 14.81 10.71 -0.14
C MET A 311 16.08 10.36 0.63
N GLN A 312 17.20 10.19 -0.08
CA GLN A 312 18.51 10.07 0.58
C GLN A 312 19.05 11.46 0.94
N THR A 313 19.62 11.61 2.13
CA THR A 313 20.22 12.86 2.60
C THR A 313 21.30 13.37 1.64
N ALA A 314 22.13 12.47 1.12
CA ALA A 314 23.20 12.83 0.17
C ALA A 314 22.65 13.43 -1.14
N GLN A 315 21.53 12.90 -1.64
CA GLN A 315 20.87 13.41 -2.84
C GLN A 315 20.28 14.81 -2.60
N VAL A 316 19.60 14.99 -1.47
CA VAL A 316 19.03 16.28 -1.08
C VAL A 316 20.13 17.32 -0.88
N ALA A 317 21.24 16.97 -0.23
CA ALA A 317 22.39 17.85 -0.08
C ALA A 317 22.97 18.29 -1.43
N GLN A 318 23.09 17.38 -2.41
CA GLN A 318 23.54 17.72 -3.76
C GLN A 318 22.59 18.70 -4.45
N TRP A 319 21.27 18.55 -4.26
CA TRP A 319 20.29 19.44 -4.88
C TRP A 319 20.24 20.81 -4.20
N LEU A 320 20.39 20.85 -2.87
CA LEU A 320 20.55 22.09 -2.13
C LEU A 320 21.81 22.85 -2.57
N GLN A 321 22.94 22.16 -2.79
CA GLN A 321 24.16 22.76 -3.35
C GLN A 321 23.96 23.36 -4.74
N LYS A 322 23.08 22.78 -5.55
CA LYS A 322 22.68 23.32 -6.87
C LYS A 322 21.68 24.47 -6.78
N GLY A 323 21.31 24.91 -5.57
CA GLY A 323 20.36 25.99 -5.35
C GLY A 323 18.90 25.58 -5.54
N ASN A 324 18.54 24.30 -5.33
CA ASN A 324 17.15 23.85 -5.46
C ASN A 324 16.26 24.59 -4.45
N TRP A 325 15.45 25.49 -4.99
CA TRP A 325 14.65 26.42 -4.21
C TRP A 325 13.55 25.73 -3.38
N TYR A 326 12.91 24.70 -3.94
CA TYR A 326 11.85 23.96 -3.25
C TYR A 326 12.38 23.20 -2.03
N LEU A 327 13.47 22.43 -2.21
CA LEU A 327 14.06 21.68 -1.10
C LEU A 327 14.59 22.60 -0.01
N HIS A 328 15.07 23.79 -0.35
CA HIS A 328 15.45 24.79 0.65
C HIS A 328 14.27 25.15 1.58
N HIS A 329 13.06 25.27 1.02
CA HIS A 329 11.85 25.58 1.78
C HIS A 329 11.25 24.36 2.49
N CYS A 330 11.43 23.15 1.96
CA CYS A 330 11.01 21.92 2.63
C CYS A 330 11.92 21.58 3.81
N CYS A 331 13.23 21.78 3.68
CA CYS A 331 14.23 21.49 4.72
C CYS A 331 14.43 22.67 5.69
N ALA A 332 13.47 23.59 5.78
CA ALA A 332 13.56 24.75 6.65
C ALA A 332 13.54 24.33 8.13
N ILE A 333 14.31 25.03 8.97
CA ILE A 333 14.48 24.69 10.39
C ILE A 333 13.15 24.60 11.13
N HIS A 334 12.18 25.49 10.83
CA HIS A 334 10.86 25.50 11.50
C HIS A 334 9.98 24.29 11.14
N LYS A 335 10.30 23.56 10.06
CA LYS A 335 9.63 22.31 9.65
C LYS A 335 10.31 21.06 10.18
N LEU A 336 11.52 21.19 10.73
CA LEU A 336 12.27 20.07 11.26
C LEU A 336 11.53 19.47 12.46
N CYS A 337 11.25 18.17 12.39
CA CYS A 337 10.59 17.41 13.45
C CYS A 337 11.56 16.47 14.16
N TYR A 338 12.46 15.84 13.39
CA TYR A 338 13.47 14.93 13.92
C TYR A 338 14.81 15.18 13.24
N ASN A 339 15.87 15.16 14.05
CA ASN A 339 17.25 15.09 13.57
C ASN A 339 18.02 14.07 14.41
N ASN A 340 18.73 13.16 13.75
CA ASN A 340 19.70 12.32 14.42
C ASN A 340 20.90 13.19 14.87
N THR A 341 21.11 13.30 16.20
CA THR A 341 22.00 14.27 16.89
C THR A 341 23.48 14.31 16.43
N GLY A 342 23.90 13.45 15.51
CA GLY A 342 25.22 13.50 14.85
C GLY A 342 25.29 14.28 13.54
N ASN A 343 24.16 14.55 12.87
CA ASN A 343 24.17 15.11 11.51
C ASN A 343 23.75 16.59 11.50
N ARG A 344 24.62 17.45 10.95
CA ARG A 344 24.29 18.86 10.69
C ARG A 344 23.32 18.94 9.51
N LEU A 345 22.26 19.75 9.67
CA LEU A 345 21.28 20.00 8.61
C LEU A 345 21.97 20.15 7.26
N PRO A 346 21.45 19.52 6.18
CA PRO A 346 22.05 19.61 4.87
C PRO A 346 22.12 21.09 4.49
N TYR A 347 23.35 21.60 4.48
CA TYR A 347 23.83 22.96 4.24
C TYR A 347 22.88 23.94 3.50
N GLN A 348 22.87 25.21 3.95
CA GLN A 348 22.14 26.32 3.31
C GLN A 348 23.06 27.22 2.45
N PRO A 349 23.16 27.02 1.12
CA PRO A 349 23.49 28.12 0.23
C PRO A 349 22.25 29.02 0.05
N ASN A 350 22.46 30.30 -0.25
CA ASN A 350 21.36 31.18 -0.68
C ASN A 350 20.68 30.54 -1.90
N PRO A 351 19.36 30.25 -1.83
CA PRO A 351 18.67 29.62 -2.94
C PRO A 351 18.70 30.58 -4.14
N VAL A 352 18.96 30.04 -5.33
CA VAL A 352 18.75 30.80 -6.56
C VAL A 352 17.25 30.76 -6.84
N PRO A 353 16.53 31.90 -6.76
CA PRO A 353 15.12 31.90 -7.12
C PRO A 353 14.98 31.41 -8.57
N PRO A 354 14.14 30.41 -8.84
CA PRO A 354 13.93 29.94 -10.20
C PRO A 354 13.49 31.08 -11.13
N ASN A 355 13.94 31.01 -12.38
CA ASN A 355 13.57 31.99 -13.39
C ASN A 355 12.05 31.91 -13.63
N HIS A 356 11.31 32.96 -13.27
CA HIS A 356 9.85 33.04 -13.43
C HIS A 356 9.41 32.72 -14.87
N ASN A 357 10.14 33.18 -15.89
CA ASN A 357 9.81 32.91 -17.29
C ASN A 357 9.96 31.41 -17.62
N LEU A 358 11.00 30.76 -17.09
CA LEU A 358 11.18 29.32 -17.27
C LEU A 358 10.10 28.52 -16.55
N MET A 359 9.74 28.92 -15.33
CA MET A 359 8.66 28.30 -14.57
C MET A 359 7.32 28.45 -15.29
N GLN A 360 7.01 29.65 -15.80
CA GLN A 360 5.82 29.94 -16.58
C GLN A 360 5.80 29.09 -17.85
N GLN A 361 6.90 29.03 -18.59
CA GLN A 361 7.00 28.19 -19.79
C GLN A 361 6.78 26.70 -19.49
N GLN A 362 7.33 26.19 -18.38
CA GLN A 362 7.09 24.81 -17.95
C GLN A 362 5.63 24.58 -17.59
N PHE A 363 5.03 25.49 -16.83
CA PHE A 363 3.61 25.46 -16.49
C PHE A 363 2.74 25.43 -17.75
N ASP A 364 2.95 26.37 -18.69
CA ASP A 364 2.18 26.48 -19.93
C ASP A 364 2.31 25.22 -20.80
N ASN A 365 3.50 24.63 -20.88
CA ASN A 365 3.74 23.40 -21.63
C ASN A 365 2.97 22.20 -21.07
N PHE A 366 2.91 22.05 -19.75
CA PHE A 366 2.15 20.97 -19.11
C PHE A 366 0.65 21.24 -19.12
N LEU A 367 0.23 22.50 -18.91
CA LEU A 367 -1.16 22.90 -19.00
C LEU A 367 -1.71 22.66 -20.41
N SER A 368 -0.95 23.02 -21.46
CA SER A 368 -1.33 22.74 -22.85
C SER A 368 -1.55 21.25 -23.11
N LYS A 369 -0.68 20.38 -22.59
CA LYS A 369 -0.87 18.92 -22.67
C LYS A 369 -2.11 18.46 -21.91
N SER A 370 -2.31 18.97 -20.70
CA SER A 370 -3.49 18.68 -19.88
C SER A 370 -4.78 19.03 -20.61
N THR A 371 -4.84 20.23 -21.22
CA THR A 371 -5.96 20.69 -22.03
C THR A 371 -6.17 19.81 -23.25
N GLY A 372 -5.09 19.41 -23.94
CA GLY A 372 -5.17 18.47 -25.06
C GLY A 372 -5.80 17.12 -24.67
N PHE A 373 -5.44 16.58 -23.51
CA PHE A 373 -6.06 15.37 -22.99
C PHE A 373 -7.53 15.56 -22.59
N LEU A 374 -7.90 16.71 -22.03
CA LEU A 374 -9.31 17.02 -21.72
C LEU A 374 -10.14 17.10 -23.01
N THR A 375 -9.64 17.76 -24.05
CA THR A 375 -10.29 17.82 -25.37
C THR A 375 -10.46 16.42 -25.96
N ALA A 376 -9.42 15.59 -25.89
CA ALA A 376 -9.51 14.20 -26.33
C ALA A 376 -10.57 13.42 -25.52
N ALA A 377 -10.62 13.60 -24.20
CA ALA A 377 -11.65 12.99 -23.36
C ALA A 377 -13.07 13.42 -23.76
N THR A 378 -13.29 14.70 -24.04
CA THR A 378 -14.58 15.22 -24.52
C THR A 378 -15.03 14.51 -25.80
N ALA A 379 -14.13 14.39 -26.79
CA ALA A 379 -14.44 13.69 -28.03
C ALA A 379 -14.78 12.20 -27.82
N GLN A 380 -14.10 11.53 -26.87
CA GLN A 380 -14.40 10.14 -26.54
C GLN A 380 -15.74 9.99 -25.80
N ILE A 381 -16.11 10.95 -24.95
CA ILE A 381 -17.43 11.01 -24.30
C ILE A 381 -18.53 11.15 -25.36
N GLU A 382 -18.34 12.02 -26.36
CA GLU A 382 -19.30 12.20 -27.47
C GLU A 382 -19.46 10.92 -28.30
N GLN A 383 -18.38 10.16 -28.46
CA GLN A 383 -18.36 8.85 -29.14
C GLN A 383 -18.87 7.69 -28.26
N GLN A 384 -19.24 7.97 -27.01
CA GLN A 384 -19.66 6.96 -26.02
C GLN A 384 -18.57 5.94 -25.65
N GLU A 385 -17.30 6.28 -25.89
CA GLU A 385 -16.12 5.48 -25.55
C GLU A 385 -15.65 5.80 -24.12
N TRP A 386 -16.48 5.46 -23.12
CA TRP A 386 -16.30 5.88 -21.73
C TRP A 386 -14.99 5.42 -21.10
N ALA A 387 -14.54 4.21 -21.42
CA ALA A 387 -13.26 3.69 -20.95
C ALA A 387 -12.11 4.56 -21.46
N LEU A 388 -12.06 4.81 -22.76
CA LEU A 388 -11.01 5.62 -23.37
C LEU A 388 -11.09 7.08 -22.92
N ALA A 389 -12.29 7.61 -22.72
CA ALA A 389 -12.49 8.91 -22.08
C ALA A 389 -11.88 8.96 -20.68
N ALA A 390 -12.16 7.97 -19.81
CA ALA A 390 -11.58 7.88 -18.47
C ALA A 390 -10.04 7.79 -18.49
N PHE A 391 -9.48 7.07 -19.47
CA PHE A 391 -8.03 7.04 -19.70
C PHE A 391 -7.48 8.43 -20.01
N MET A 392 -8.11 9.17 -20.92
CA MET A 392 -7.70 10.54 -21.26
C MET A 392 -7.87 11.50 -20.08
N LEU A 393 -8.92 11.32 -19.27
CA LEU A 393 -9.12 12.07 -18.03
C LEU A 393 -8.01 11.82 -17.00
N HIS A 394 -7.52 10.58 -16.87
CA HIS A 394 -6.37 10.29 -16.03
C HIS A 394 -5.13 11.06 -16.50
N GLN A 395 -4.84 11.02 -17.81
CA GLN A 395 -3.69 11.73 -18.40
C GLN A 395 -3.82 13.25 -18.25
N CYS A 396 -5.04 13.78 -18.37
CA CYS A 396 -5.35 15.17 -18.09
C CYS A 396 -4.97 15.54 -16.65
N LEU A 397 -5.43 14.78 -15.65
CA LEU A 397 -5.07 15.05 -14.26
C LEU A 397 -3.56 14.93 -14.00
N GLU A 398 -2.91 13.89 -14.52
CA GLU A 398 -1.45 13.71 -14.38
C GLU A 398 -0.69 14.93 -14.94
N ALA A 399 -1.04 15.39 -16.14
CA ALA A 399 -0.42 16.54 -16.77
C ALA A 399 -0.70 17.85 -16.01
N GLY A 400 -1.93 18.05 -15.55
CA GLY A 400 -2.33 19.23 -14.77
C GLY A 400 -1.61 19.33 -13.41
N LEU A 401 -1.49 18.22 -12.69
CA LEU A 401 -0.71 18.17 -11.45
C LEU A 401 0.78 18.42 -11.72
N ASN A 402 1.34 17.85 -12.78
CA ASN A 402 2.72 18.12 -13.18
C ASN A 402 2.94 19.59 -13.60
N ALA A 403 1.92 20.27 -14.13
CA ALA A 403 1.98 21.70 -14.43
C ALA A 403 2.21 22.51 -13.16
N LEU A 404 1.56 22.17 -12.05
CA LEU A 404 1.79 22.82 -10.77
C LEU A 404 3.14 22.45 -10.17
N ILE A 405 3.48 21.16 -10.15
CA ILE A 405 4.59 20.66 -9.33
C ILE A 405 5.97 20.92 -9.98
N THR A 406 6.09 20.65 -11.28
CA THR A 406 7.39 20.64 -11.99
C THR A 406 8.11 21.99 -11.93
N PRO A 407 7.44 23.14 -12.13
CA PRO A 407 8.09 24.44 -12.05
C PRO A 407 8.80 24.70 -10.71
N PHE A 408 8.21 24.25 -9.60
CA PHE A 408 8.79 24.47 -8.26
C PHE A 408 9.85 23.42 -7.92
N LEU A 409 9.63 22.14 -8.26
CA LEU A 409 10.63 21.10 -8.02
C LEU A 409 11.89 21.26 -8.88
N GLN A 410 11.78 21.95 -10.02
CA GLN A 410 12.83 22.08 -11.04
C GLN A 410 13.37 20.72 -11.53
N GLN A 411 12.61 19.66 -11.30
CA GLN A 411 12.90 18.28 -11.67
C GLN A 411 11.59 17.60 -12.03
N ARG A 412 11.65 16.71 -13.02
CA ARG A 412 10.50 15.91 -13.41
C ARG A 412 10.34 14.74 -12.45
N ILE A 413 9.21 14.65 -11.77
CA ILE A 413 8.86 13.47 -10.99
C ILE A 413 8.55 12.34 -11.97
N LYS A 414 9.24 11.21 -11.83
CA LYS A 414 8.99 10.01 -12.64
C LYS A 414 7.98 9.12 -11.92
N THR A 415 6.75 9.61 -11.76
CA THR A 415 5.64 8.84 -11.17
C THR A 415 4.35 9.04 -11.96
N HIS A 416 3.57 7.96 -12.10
CA HIS A 416 2.19 7.99 -12.62
C HIS A 416 1.16 7.87 -11.48
N SER A 417 1.62 7.85 -10.22
CA SER A 417 0.71 7.79 -9.07
C SER A 417 0.04 9.14 -8.86
N LEU A 418 -1.25 9.20 -9.21
CA LEU A 418 -2.08 10.38 -8.93
C LEU A 418 -2.12 10.73 -7.44
N HIS A 419 -2.10 9.72 -6.56
CA HIS A 419 -2.05 9.95 -5.13
C HIS A 419 -0.80 10.76 -4.75
N LYS A 420 0.38 10.33 -5.22
CA LYS A 420 1.65 11.03 -4.96
C LYS A 420 1.66 12.43 -5.56
N LEU A 421 1.14 12.59 -6.77
CA LEU A 421 1.07 13.91 -7.42
C LEU A 421 0.11 14.85 -6.68
N ILE A 422 -1.05 14.38 -6.22
CA ILE A 422 -1.99 15.18 -5.43
C ILE A 422 -1.35 15.60 -4.10
N THR A 423 -0.68 14.69 -3.40
CA THR A 423 0.06 15.00 -2.16
C THR A 423 1.11 16.08 -2.38
N LEU A 424 1.85 16.04 -3.48
CA LEU A 424 2.85 17.07 -3.78
C LEU A 424 2.21 18.40 -4.19
N ALA A 425 1.12 18.35 -4.96
CA ALA A 425 0.44 19.54 -5.46
C ALA A 425 -0.43 20.25 -4.41
N ARG A 426 -0.96 19.56 -3.37
CA ARG A 426 -1.80 20.19 -2.33
C ARG A 426 -1.06 21.24 -1.51
N HIS A 427 0.27 21.17 -1.44
CA HIS A 427 1.09 22.24 -0.84
C HIS A 427 1.14 23.52 -1.67
N LEU A 428 0.98 23.41 -2.99
CA LEU A 428 1.01 24.54 -3.92
C LEU A 428 -0.39 25.09 -4.19
N MET A 429 -1.41 24.24 -4.08
CA MET A 429 -2.82 24.60 -4.24
C MET A 429 -3.63 24.15 -3.01
N PRO A 430 -3.68 24.96 -1.95
CA PRO A 430 -4.55 24.71 -0.81
C PRO A 430 -6.00 24.59 -1.28
N GLY A 431 -6.64 23.43 -1.05
CA GLY A 431 -7.98 23.13 -1.57
C GLY A 431 -8.02 22.13 -2.73
N LEU A 432 -6.88 21.73 -3.30
CA LEU A 432 -6.82 20.65 -4.30
C LEU A 432 -7.44 19.35 -3.78
N SER A 433 -7.22 19.03 -2.51
CA SER A 433 -7.82 17.85 -1.85
C SER A 433 -9.35 17.89 -1.82
N ASN A 434 -9.96 19.09 -1.81
CA ASN A 434 -11.41 19.23 -1.86
C ASN A 434 -11.99 18.98 -3.26
N MET A 435 -11.16 19.06 -4.31
CA MET A 435 -11.57 18.77 -5.69
C MET A 435 -11.64 17.27 -5.97
N PHE A 436 -10.86 16.49 -5.20
CA PHE A 436 -10.90 15.04 -5.17
C PHE A 436 -11.26 14.59 -3.75
N PRO A 437 -12.50 14.85 -3.30
CA PRO A 437 -12.93 14.43 -1.98
C PRO A 437 -12.76 12.91 -1.85
N ARG A 438 -12.58 12.43 -0.61
CA ARG A 438 -12.56 11.00 -0.29
C ARG A 438 -13.50 10.70 0.87
N TYR A 439 -14.58 11.48 0.95
CA TYR A 439 -15.42 11.59 2.15
C TYR A 439 -16.55 10.56 2.12
N THR A 440 -17.08 10.30 0.94
CA THR A 440 -18.09 9.27 0.72
C THR A 440 -17.50 8.06 0.03
N ALA A 441 -18.15 6.89 0.19
CA ALA A 441 -17.81 5.70 -0.58
C ALA A 441 -17.86 5.96 -2.10
N ALA A 442 -18.76 6.84 -2.55
CA ALA A 442 -18.85 7.26 -3.94
C ALA A 442 -17.60 8.05 -4.39
N ASP A 443 -17.09 8.95 -3.56
CA ASP A 443 -15.89 9.72 -3.90
C ASP A 443 -14.64 8.83 -3.98
N VAL A 444 -14.50 7.90 -3.04
CA VAL A 444 -13.42 6.90 -3.03
C VAL A 444 -13.50 6.03 -4.30
N GLN A 445 -14.70 5.56 -4.65
CA GLN A 445 -14.91 4.78 -5.87
C GLN A 445 -14.58 5.59 -7.13
N GLN A 446 -14.97 6.87 -7.19
CA GLN A 446 -14.69 7.74 -8.33
C GLN A 446 -13.18 7.98 -8.51
N PHE A 447 -12.45 8.21 -7.43
CA PHE A 447 -10.98 8.34 -7.48
C PHE A 447 -10.30 7.01 -7.85
N GLN A 448 -10.79 5.88 -7.32
CA GLN A 448 -10.30 4.56 -7.70
C GLN A 448 -10.56 4.24 -9.18
N LEU A 449 -11.70 4.65 -9.74
CA LEU A 449 -12.01 4.51 -11.16
C LEU A 449 -10.99 5.26 -12.01
N LEU A 450 -10.66 6.51 -11.65
CA LEU A 450 -9.66 7.31 -12.36
C LEU A 450 -8.27 6.66 -12.29
N GLN A 451 -7.86 6.15 -11.12
CA GLN A 451 -6.58 5.42 -10.99
C GLN A 451 -6.57 4.14 -11.84
N LYS A 452 -7.65 3.36 -11.77
CA LYS A 452 -7.81 2.14 -12.56
C LYS A 452 -7.80 2.41 -14.06
N ALA A 453 -8.33 3.54 -14.51
CA ALA A 453 -8.40 3.89 -15.94
C ALA A 453 -7.02 3.94 -16.61
N TYR A 454 -5.95 4.37 -15.92
CA TYR A 454 -4.60 4.42 -16.50
C TYR A 454 -4.11 3.06 -17.00
N ILE A 455 -4.36 2.02 -16.20
CA ILE A 455 -3.96 0.65 -16.51
C ILE A 455 -5.04 -0.04 -17.31
N HIS A 456 -6.28 -0.03 -16.82
CA HIS A 456 -7.33 -0.93 -17.29
C HIS A 456 -8.13 -0.42 -18.48
N ALA A 457 -8.26 0.89 -18.69
CA ALA A 457 -9.06 1.38 -19.82
C ALA A 457 -8.40 1.17 -21.19
N ARG A 458 -7.09 0.88 -21.23
CA ARG A 458 -6.37 0.49 -22.45
C ARG A 458 -6.61 -0.98 -22.82
N TYR A 459 -7.13 -1.80 -21.91
CA TYR A 459 -7.34 -3.23 -22.10
C TYR A 459 -8.84 -3.55 -21.97
N LYS A 460 -9.48 -3.98 -23.06
CA LYS A 460 -10.95 -4.16 -23.19
C LYS A 460 -11.62 -5.18 -22.24
N ASN A 461 -10.92 -5.76 -21.28
CA ASN A 461 -11.46 -6.82 -20.43
C ASN A 461 -11.64 -6.31 -18.98
N ASN A 462 -12.89 -5.93 -18.67
CA ASN A 462 -13.47 -5.67 -17.34
C ASN A 462 -13.34 -4.26 -16.72
N PHE A 463 -12.83 -3.24 -17.43
CA PHE A 463 -12.98 -1.85 -16.98
C PHE A 463 -14.36 -1.32 -17.35
N ASN A 464 -15.29 -1.36 -16.39
CA ASN A 464 -16.63 -0.82 -16.58
C ASN A 464 -16.75 0.53 -15.86
N ILE A 465 -17.05 1.57 -16.62
CA ILE A 465 -17.36 2.91 -16.12
C ILE A 465 -18.66 3.37 -16.77
N THR A 466 -19.57 3.90 -15.98
CA THR A 466 -20.84 4.42 -16.50
C THR A 466 -20.66 5.80 -17.12
N GLU A 467 -21.57 6.17 -18.02
CA GLU A 467 -21.63 7.54 -18.55
C GLU A 467 -21.62 8.59 -17.44
N GLN A 468 -22.44 8.40 -16.40
CA GLN A 468 -22.53 9.33 -15.28
C GLN A 468 -21.19 9.47 -14.54
N GLN A 469 -20.51 8.36 -14.26
CA GLN A 469 -19.20 8.37 -13.61
C GLN A 469 -18.16 9.08 -14.48
N CYS A 470 -18.15 8.81 -15.79
CA CYS A 470 -17.23 9.45 -16.72
C CYS A 470 -17.49 10.97 -16.84
N ARG A 471 -18.76 11.39 -16.90
CA ARG A 471 -19.14 12.81 -16.93
C ARG A 471 -18.81 13.53 -15.63
N ASN A 472 -19.00 12.88 -14.48
CA ASN A 472 -18.61 13.44 -13.19
C ASN A 472 -17.10 13.69 -13.12
N LEU A 473 -16.28 12.72 -13.57
CA LEU A 473 -14.82 12.89 -13.65
C LEU A 473 -14.45 14.03 -14.61
N TRP A 474 -15.10 14.10 -15.77
CA TRP A 474 -14.88 15.19 -16.73
C TRP A 474 -15.18 16.55 -16.11
N LEU A 475 -16.32 16.71 -15.42
CA LEU A 475 -16.73 17.97 -14.79
C LEU A 475 -15.71 18.42 -13.74
N GLN A 476 -15.24 17.49 -12.89
CA GLN A 476 -14.24 17.77 -11.87
C GLN A 476 -12.92 18.24 -12.49
N LEU A 477 -12.43 17.53 -13.52
CA LEU A 477 -11.16 17.84 -14.18
C LEU A 477 -11.24 19.13 -14.99
N HIS A 478 -12.36 19.38 -15.65
CA HIS A 478 -12.62 20.66 -16.32
C HIS A 478 -12.57 21.83 -15.32
N GLY A 479 -13.21 21.67 -14.14
CA GLY A 479 -13.14 22.64 -13.05
C GLY A 479 -11.72 22.86 -12.54
N LEU A 480 -10.96 21.78 -12.34
CA LEU A 480 -9.55 21.84 -11.93
C LEU A 480 -8.71 22.65 -12.90
N LEU A 481 -8.78 22.34 -14.20
CA LEU A 481 -7.98 23.00 -15.23
C LEU A 481 -8.22 24.51 -15.27
N HIS A 482 -9.46 24.95 -15.04
CA HIS A 482 -9.80 26.36 -14.96
C HIS A 482 -9.20 27.06 -13.74
N GLN A 483 -8.94 26.33 -12.65
CA GLN A 483 -8.34 26.87 -11.42
C GLN A 483 -6.80 26.84 -11.45
N LEU A 484 -6.18 25.97 -12.27
CA LEU A 484 -4.72 25.80 -12.31
C LEU A 484 -3.94 27.11 -12.55
N PRO A 485 -4.31 28.00 -13.49
CA PRO A 485 -3.57 29.24 -13.71
C PRO A 485 -3.58 30.17 -12.49
N THR A 486 -4.73 30.29 -11.84
CA THR A 486 -4.88 31.09 -10.62
C THR A 486 -4.08 30.48 -9.47
N ALA A 487 -4.18 29.17 -9.27
CA ALA A 487 -3.43 28.45 -8.26
C ALA A 487 -1.91 28.59 -8.48
N PHE A 488 -1.44 28.47 -9.71
CA PHE A 488 -0.04 28.65 -10.06
C PHE A 488 0.45 30.07 -9.78
N SER A 489 -0.37 31.08 -10.10
CA SER A 489 -0.05 32.49 -9.82
C SER A 489 0.05 32.77 -8.33
N ILE A 490 -0.89 32.24 -7.53
CA ILE A 490 -0.86 32.33 -6.06
C ILE A 490 0.39 31.61 -5.52
N ALA A 491 0.69 30.42 -6.02
CA ALA A 491 1.87 29.67 -5.62
C ALA A 491 3.16 30.43 -5.94
N LEU A 492 3.26 31.07 -7.11
CA LEU A 492 4.39 31.93 -7.47
C LEU A 492 4.52 33.10 -6.49
N GLN A 493 3.44 33.77 -6.11
CA GLN A 493 3.50 34.91 -5.17
C GLN A 493 3.83 34.47 -3.73
N THR A 494 3.24 33.36 -3.28
CA THR A 494 3.37 32.85 -1.91
C THR A 494 4.75 32.26 -1.68
N HIS A 495 5.27 31.54 -2.68
CA HIS A 495 6.52 30.84 -2.58
C HIS A 495 7.68 31.68 -3.14
N LEU A 496 7.53 32.45 -4.22
CA LEU A 496 8.54 33.39 -4.70
C LEU A 496 8.10 34.85 -4.49
N PRO A 497 8.20 35.41 -3.28
CA PRO A 497 7.94 36.84 -3.10
C PRO A 497 8.93 37.65 -3.95
N ASN A 498 8.40 38.59 -4.74
CA ASN A 498 9.16 39.43 -5.66
C ASN A 498 10.40 40.02 -5.00
N THR A 499 11.59 39.71 -5.52
CA THR A 499 12.78 40.53 -5.31
C THR A 499 12.69 41.80 -6.16
N THR A 500 11.71 42.63 -5.88
CA THR A 500 11.67 44.03 -6.35
C THR A 500 11.79 44.92 -5.13
N HIS A 501 12.96 44.90 -4.49
CA HIS A 501 13.43 46.11 -3.83
C HIS A 501 14.13 46.95 -4.91
N PRO A 502 13.63 48.16 -5.24
CA PRO A 502 14.43 49.07 -6.02
C PRO A 502 15.70 49.36 -5.22
N HIS A 503 16.86 49.25 -5.86
CA HIS A 503 18.08 49.82 -5.35
C HIS A 503 17.81 51.30 -5.02
N HIS A 504 17.56 51.60 -3.75
CA HIS A 504 17.83 52.93 -3.23
C HIS A 504 19.35 53.07 -3.26
N GLN A 505 19.84 53.68 -4.34
CA GLN A 505 21.12 54.39 -4.29
C GLN A 505 20.97 55.46 -3.21
N SER A 506 21.70 55.30 -2.11
CA SER A 506 21.93 56.35 -1.13
C SER A 506 23.42 56.41 -0.85
N ALA A 507 23.94 57.62 -1.08
CA ALA A 507 25.31 58.13 -0.91
C ALA A 507 26.30 57.84 -2.05
#